data_AF-A0A5E4NFA0-F1
#
_entry.id   AF-A0A5E4NFA0-F1
#
_cell.length_a   1.000
_cell.length_b   1.000
_cell.length_c   1.000
_cell.angle_alpha   90.00
_cell.angle_beta   90.00
_cell.angle_gamma   90.00
#
_symmetry.space_group_name_H-M   'P 1'
#
loop_
_entity.id
_entity.type
_entity.pdbx_description
1 polymer ?
#
loop_
_entity_poly.entity_id
_entity_poly.type
_entity_poly.pdbx_seq_one_letter_code
_entity_poly.pdbx_strand_id
1 'polypeptide(L)'
;MTTVPHPPYSPDLTPCDFFLFPRMKRNVKGKRFADIDEVKKKKLTEALAGILKNEFKKCFKNWNKRLDKCINSNGEYFKGD
;
A
#
# COMPACT_ATOMS: atom_id res chain seq x y z
N MET A 1 10.35 -16.73 13.22
CA MET A 1 9.60 -15.75 12.39
C MET A 1 9.24 -16.49 11.10
N THR A 2 7.95 -16.61 10.78
CA THR A 2 7.50 -17.37 9.59
C THR A 2 7.25 -16.40 8.45
N THR A 3 7.85 -16.65 7.29
CA THR A 3 7.62 -15.86 6.08
C THR A 3 6.29 -16.27 5.46
N VAL A 4 5.51 -15.28 5.01
CA VAL A 4 4.28 -15.54 4.26
C VAL A 4 4.69 -15.80 2.80
N PRO A 5 4.26 -16.90 2.16
CA PRO A 5 4.49 -17.12 0.74
C PRO A 5 3.91 -15.97 -0.09
N HIS A 6 4.67 -15.48 -1.06
CA HIS A 6 4.24 -14.41 -1.94
C HIS A 6 4.54 -14.78 -3.40
N PRO A 7 3.53 -14.82 -4.28
CA PRO A 7 3.74 -15.10 -5.70
C PRO A 7 4.54 -13.98 -6.37
N PRO A 8 5.32 -14.30 -7.42
CA PRO A 8 6.05 -13.30 -8.18
C PRO A 8 5.09 -12.34 -8.90
N TYR A 9 5.48 -11.08 -9.03
CA TYR A 9 4.74 -10.04 -9.74
C TYR A 9 3.32 -9.75 -9.23
N SER A 10 3.03 -9.92 -7.94
CA SER A 10 1.68 -9.67 -7.38
C SER A 10 1.58 -8.43 -6.49
N PRO A 11 1.82 -7.21 -7.00
CA PRO A 11 1.69 -5.97 -6.22
C PRO A 11 0.25 -5.71 -5.77
N ASP A 12 -0.73 -6.26 -6.48
CA ASP A 12 -2.15 -6.27 -6.11
C ASP A 12 -2.44 -7.05 -4.82
N LEU A 13 -1.55 -7.96 -4.43
CA LEU A 13 -1.59 -8.71 -3.17
C LEU A 13 -0.71 -8.12 -2.07
N THR A 14 0.13 -7.13 -2.36
CA THR A 14 1.08 -6.58 -1.38
C THR A 14 0.50 -5.34 -0.69
N PRO A 15 0.29 -5.36 0.64
CA PRO A 15 -0.22 -4.20 1.38
C PRO A 15 0.59 -2.91 1.18
N CYS A 16 1.91 -3.02 1.01
CA CYS A 16 2.74 -1.85 0.73
C CYS A 16 2.37 -1.19 -0.61
N ASP A 17 2.15 -1.98 -1.65
CA ASP A 17 1.86 -1.50 -3.00
C ASP A 17 0.44 -0.97 -3.16
N PHE A 18 -0.58 -1.68 -2.65
CA PHE A 18 -1.96 -1.26 -2.82
C PHE A 18 -2.46 -0.27 -1.75
N PHE A 19 -1.78 -0.15 -0.60
CA PHE A 19 -2.23 0.70 0.51
C PHE A 19 -1.21 1.75 0.94
N LEU A 20 0.04 1.38 1.25
CA LEU A 20 1.01 2.30 1.86
C LEU A 20 1.57 3.33 0.88
N PHE A 21 2.15 2.88 -0.23
CA PHE A 21 2.77 3.76 -1.21
C PHE A 21 1.79 4.73 -1.88
N PRO A 22 0.54 4.34 -2.24
CA PRO A 22 -0.44 5.29 -2.77
C PRO A 22 -0.71 6.45 -1.81
N ARG A 23 -0.78 6.19 -0.49
CA ARG A 23 -0.98 7.22 0.52
C ARG A 23 0.21 8.17 0.63
N MET A 24 1.42 7.63 0.64
CA MET A 24 2.64 8.44 0.64
C MET A 24 2.69 9.30 -0.62
N LYS A 25 2.53 8.69 -1.81
CA LYS A 25 2.57 9.36 -3.10
C LYS A 25 1.53 10.47 -3.22
N ARG A 26 0.32 10.31 -2.65
CA ARG A 26 -0.73 11.35 -2.66
C ARG A 26 -0.24 12.69 -2.08
N ASN A 27 0.60 12.64 -1.06
CA ASN A 27 1.10 13.86 -0.40
C ASN A 27 2.23 14.55 -1.17
N VAL A 28 2.92 13.81 -2.05
CA VAL A 28 4.06 14.28 -2.86
C VAL A 28 3.63 14.65 -4.29
N LYS A 29 2.57 14.03 -4.80
CA LYS A 29 2.10 14.19 -6.19
C LYS A 29 1.81 15.65 -6.52
N GLY A 30 2.37 16.13 -7.64
CA GLY A 30 2.13 17.47 -8.18
C GLY A 30 2.85 18.61 -7.46
N LYS A 31 3.69 18.30 -6.46
CA LYS A 31 4.45 19.30 -5.71
C LYS A 31 5.91 19.29 -6.14
N ARG A 32 6.52 20.48 -6.22
CA ARG A 32 7.97 20.65 -6.35
C ARG A 32 8.54 20.89 -4.96
N PHE A 33 9.67 20.25 -4.69
CA PHE A 33 10.39 20.37 -3.43
C PHE A 33 11.78 20.89 -3.74
N ALA A 34 12.32 21.72 -2.84
CA ALA A 34 13.65 22.27 -3.04
C ALA A 34 14.75 21.25 -2.72
N ASP A 35 14.46 20.31 -1.82
CA ASP A 35 15.41 19.31 -1.35
C ASP A 35 14.75 17.96 -0.99
N ILE A 36 15.55 16.90 -0.98
CA ILE A 36 15.13 15.54 -0.64
C ILE A 36 14.73 15.42 0.84
N ASP A 37 15.38 16.14 1.76
CA ASP A 37 15.02 16.09 3.18
C ASP A 37 13.63 16.65 3.45
N GLU A 38 13.20 17.66 2.66
CA GLU A 38 11.84 18.19 2.73
C GLU A 38 10.79 17.10 2.41
N VAL A 39 11.08 16.28 1.39
CA VAL A 39 10.24 15.15 1.00
C VAL A 39 10.24 14.07 2.09
N LYS A 40 11.43 13.63 2.51
CA LYS A 40 11.59 12.53 3.48
C LYS A 40 11.04 12.88 4.86
N LYS A 41 11.52 13.95 5.48
CA LYS A 41 11.21 14.27 6.88
C LYS A 41 9.80 14.79 7.05
N LYS A 42 9.39 15.75 6.22
CA LYS A 42 8.12 16.45 6.46
C LYS A 42 6.96 15.66 5.87
N LYS A 43 7.00 15.35 4.57
CA LYS A 43 5.82 14.80 3.88
C LYS A 43 5.62 13.30 4.06
N LEU A 44 6.69 12.50 4.05
CA LEU A 44 6.55 11.06 4.26
C LEU A 44 6.27 10.73 5.73
N THR A 45 6.98 11.34 6.68
CA THR A 45 6.75 11.10 8.12
C THR A 45 5.36 11.54 8.56
N GLU A 46 4.87 12.72 8.15
CA GLU A 46 3.50 13.17 8.44
C GLU A 46 2.47 12.19 7.85
N ALA A 47 2.68 11.72 6.61
CA ALA A 47 1.78 10.78 5.97
C ALA A 47 1.68 9.43 6.70
N LEU A 48 2.82 8.94 7.21
CA LEU A 48 2.90 7.67 7.93
C LEU A 48 2.36 7.81 9.36
N ALA A 49 2.70 8.90 10.06
CA ALA A 49 2.20 9.19 11.40
C ALA A 49 0.67 9.37 11.44
N GLY A 50 0.07 9.82 10.34
CA GLY A 50 -1.38 9.97 10.21
C GLY A 50 -2.16 8.66 10.04
N ILE A 51 -1.50 7.50 9.87
CA ILE A 51 -2.21 6.23 9.65
C ILE A 51 -2.71 5.67 10.98
N LEU A 52 -4.03 5.66 11.15
CA LEU A 52 -4.64 5.14 12.37
C LEU A 52 -4.60 3.61 12.41
N LYS A 53 -4.57 3.03 13.62
CA LYS A 53 -4.63 1.57 13.85
C LYS A 53 -5.82 0.91 13.13
N ASN A 54 -6.96 1.59 13.07
CA ASN A 54 -8.15 1.08 12.37
C ASN A 54 -7.97 1.03 10.85
N GLU A 55 -7.14 1.90 10.28
CA GLU A 55 -6.81 1.85 8.85
C GLU A 55 -5.92 0.66 8.51
N PHE A 56 -4.97 0.32 9.37
CA PHE A 56 -4.20 -0.93 9.24
C PHE A 56 -5.12 -2.15 9.34
N LYS A 57 -6.04 -2.19 10.32
CA LYS A 57 -7.04 -3.28 10.42
C LYS A 57 -7.87 -3.39 9.13
N LYS A 58 -8.30 -2.26 8.57
CA LYS A 58 -9.02 -2.22 7.29
C LYS A 58 -8.16 -2.71 6.13
N CYS A 59 -6.87 -2.34 6.10
CA CYS A 59 -5.93 -2.82 5.09
C CYS A 59 -5.82 -4.36 5.08
N PHE A 60 -5.66 -4.99 6.25
CA PHE A 60 -5.61 -6.45 6.33
C PHE A 60 -6.95 -7.13 5.99
N LYS A 61 -8.09 -6.52 6.33
CA LYS A 61 -9.40 -7.01 5.86
C LYS A 61 -9.51 -6.94 4.33
N ASN A 62 -9.01 -5.86 3.72
CA ASN A 62 -8.98 -5.72 2.26
C ASN A 62 -7.98 -6.70 1.61
N TRP A 63 -6.90 -7.03 2.30
CA TRP A 63 -5.94 -8.04 1.84
C TRP A 63 -6.61 -9.41 1.67
N ASN A 64 -7.42 -9.85 2.64
CA ASN A 64 -8.19 -11.09 2.51
C ASN A 64 -9.12 -11.06 1.28
N LYS A 65 -9.85 -9.96 1.07
CA LYS A 65 -10.72 -9.81 -0.11
C LYS A 65 -9.94 -9.86 -1.42
N ARG A 66 -8.73 -9.33 -1.45
CA ARG A 66 -7.83 -9.36 -2.62
C ARG A 66 -7.33 -10.78 -2.89
N LEU A 67 -7.02 -11.55 -1.86
CA LEU A 67 -6.72 -12.98 -1.99
C LEU A 67 -7.91 -13.75 -2.58
N ASP A 68 -9.13 -13.50 -2.09
CA ASP A 68 -10.34 -14.13 -2.64
C ASP A 68 -10.55 -13.76 -4.13
N LYS A 69 -10.31 -12.49 -4.51
CA LYS A 69 -10.37 -12.05 -5.91
C LYS A 69 -9.31 -12.74 -6.77
N CYS A 70 -8.10 -12.91 -6.28
CA CYS A 70 -7.03 -13.65 -6.98
C CYS A 70 -7.45 -15.09 -7.26
N ILE A 71 -8.00 -15.78 -6.25
CA ILE A 71 -8.51 -17.15 -6.39
C ILE A 71 -9.64 -17.20 -7.42
N ASN A 72 -10.63 -16.31 -7.32
CA ASN A 72 -11.74 -16.25 -8.26
C ASN A 72 -11.35 -15.85 -9.69
N SER A 73 -10.18 -15.22 -9.85
CA SER A 73 -9.61 -14.85 -11.14
C SER A 73 -8.63 -15.90 -11.66
N ASN A 74 -8.53 -17.07 -11.02
CA ASN A 74 -7.56 -18.12 -11.35
C ASN A 74 -6.10 -17.62 -11.40
N GLY A 75 -5.74 -16.67 -10.54
CA GLY A 75 -4.40 -16.07 -10.48
C GLY A 75 -4.17 -14.89 -11.41
N GLU A 76 -5.14 -14.53 -12.26
CA GLU A 76 -5.06 -13.34 -13.10
C GLU A 76 -5.19 -12.04 -12.29
N TYR A 77 -4.62 -10.95 -12.84
CA TYR A 77 -4.78 -9.64 -12.25
C TYR A 77 -6.24 -9.19 -12.22
N PHE A 78 -6.61 -8.53 -11.13
CA PHE A 78 -7.95 -7.98 -10.95
C PHE A 78 -7.91 -6.49 -10.63
N LYS A 79 -9.04 -5.81 -10.85
CA LYS A 79 -9.17 -4.40 -10.52
C LYS A 79 -9.25 -4.21 -9.00
N GLY A 80 -8.39 -3.35 -8.47
CA GLY A 80 -8.49 -2.86 -7.09
C GLY A 80 -9.78 -2.04 -6.87
N ASP A 81 -10.34 -2.12 -5.66
CA ASP A 81 -11.47 -1.29 -5.24
C ASP A 81 -11.11 0.21 -5.19
#